data_AF-A0A4Y8A4M0-F1
#
_entry.id   AF-A0A4Y8A4M0-F1
#
_cell.length_a   1.000
_cell.length_b   1.000
_cell.length_c   1.000
_cell.angle_alpha   90.00
_cell.angle_beta   90.00
_cell.angle_gamma   90.00
#
_symmetry.space_group_name_H-M   'P 1'
#
loop_
_entity.id
_entity.type
_entity.pdbx_description
1 polymer ?
#
loop_
_entity_poly.entity_id
_entity_poly.type
_entity_poly.pdbx_seq_one_letter_code
_entity_poly.pdbx_strand_id
1 'polypeptide(L)' 'KCILDEDRDRAAAKFLADLKAQQPYKVDFRIRRKEGEVRWCIATGNPQYNQQGKFMGYIGACTDVT' A
#
# COMPACT_ATOMS: atom_id res chain seq x y z
N LYS A 1 -2.34 4.37 -14.84
CA LYS A 1 -3.09 3.77 -13.71
C LYS A 1 -2.79 2.27 -13.73
N CYS A 2 -2.08 1.71 -12.75
CA CYS A 2 -1.60 0.33 -12.82
C CYS A 2 -2.44 -0.66 -11.98
N ILE A 3 -2.98 -0.26 -10.82
CA ILE A 3 -3.87 -1.11 -10.01
C ILE A 3 -5.15 -1.41 -10.78
N LEU A 4 -5.59 -2.69 -10.78
CA LEU A 4 -6.84 -3.14 -11.37
C LEU A 4 -8.04 -2.42 -10.74
N ASP A 5 -9.08 -2.15 -11.53
CA ASP A 5 -10.20 -1.34 -11.05
C ASP A 5 -11.04 -2.08 -10.00
N GLU A 6 -11.11 -3.41 -10.04
CA GLU A 6 -11.79 -4.23 -9.01
C GLU A 6 -11.12 -4.14 -7.64
N ASP A 7 -9.80 -3.91 -7.60
CA ASP A 7 -9.04 -3.81 -6.35
C ASP A 7 -8.91 -2.36 -5.86
N ARG A 8 -9.16 -1.40 -6.77
CA ARG A 8 -9.39 0.04 -6.57
C ARG A 8 -9.75 0.43 -5.14
N ASP A 9 -11.05 0.35 -4.92
CA ASP A 9 -11.67 1.02 -3.79
C ASP A 9 -11.36 0.28 -2.49
N ARG A 10 -11.27 -1.05 -2.54
CA ARG A 10 -10.85 -1.88 -1.40
C ARG A 10 -9.43 -1.53 -0.95
N ALA A 11 -8.47 -1.49 -1.87
CA ALA A 11 -7.07 -1.23 -1.55
C ALA A 11 -6.88 0.20 -1.01
N ALA A 12 -7.52 1.18 -1.66
CA ALA A 12 -7.49 2.57 -1.22
C ALA A 12 -8.14 2.74 0.16
N ALA A 13 -9.32 2.16 0.39
CA ALA A 13 -10.02 2.26 1.67
C ALA A 13 -9.19 1.67 2.82
N LYS A 14 -8.58 0.49 2.63
CA LYS A 14 -7.73 -0.13 3.65
C LYS A 14 -6.48 0.73 3.93
N PHE A 15 -5.79 1.16 2.88
CA PHE A 15 -4.61 2.01 3.01
C PHE A 15 -4.92 3.31 3.76
N LEU A 16 -6.00 4.01 3.37
CA LEU A 16 -6.42 5.26 4.00
C LEU A 16 -6.84 5.07 5.46
N ALA A 17 -7.51 3.96 5.78
CA ALA A 17 -7.88 3.64 7.16
C ALA A 17 -6.64 3.43 8.04
N ASP A 18 -5.65 2.66 7.58
CA ASP A 18 -4.41 2.42 8.31
C ASP A 18 -3.57 3.69 8.45
N LEU A 19 -3.49 4.48 7.38
CA LEU A 19 -2.76 5.74 7.36
C LEU A 19 -3.36 6.76 8.34
N LYS A 20 -4.70 6.84 8.41
CA LYS A 20 -5.40 7.69 9.37
C LYS A 20 -5.17 7.24 10.81
N ALA A 21 -5.07 5.93 11.04
CA ALA A 21 -4.76 5.36 12.35
C ALA A 21 -3.26 5.41 12.70
N GLN A 22 -2.40 5.90 11.79
CA GLN A 22 -0.93 5.91 11.95
C GLN A 22 -0.36 4.54 12.33
N GLN A 23 -0.98 3.46 11.84
CA GLN A 23 -0.57 2.09 12.10
C GLN A 23 0.12 1.48 10.88
N PRO A 24 0.89 0.38 11.05
CA PRO A 24 1.42 -0.34 9.92
C PRO A 24 0.31 -0.77 8.96
N TYR A 25 0.53 -0.60 7.66
CA TYR A 25 -0.40 -1.08 6.64
C TYR A 25 0.15 -2.30 5.92
N LYS A 26 -0.77 -3.16 5.47
CA LYS A 26 -0.52 -4.27 4.54
C LYS A 26 -1.72 -4.36 3.63
N VAL A 27 -1.50 -4.09 2.34
CA VAL A 27 -2.55 -4.05 1.34
C VAL A 27 -2.08 -4.84 0.12
N ASP A 28 -2.79 -5.91 -0.19
CA ASP A 28 -2.64 -6.67 -1.42
C ASP A 28 -3.50 -6.05 -2.53
N PHE A 29 -3.01 -6.06 -3.76
CA PHE A 29 -3.77 -5.66 -4.94
C PHE A 29 -3.11 -6.20 -6.20
N ARG A 30 -3.89 -6.32 -7.28
CA ARG A 30 -3.35 -6.66 -8.58
C ARG A 30 -2.99 -5.42 -9.37
N ILE A 31 -1.87 -5.48 -10.07
CA ILE A 31 -1.46 -4.48 -11.05
C ILE A 31 -1.46 -5.06 -12.46
N ARG A 32 -1.73 -4.19 -13.45
CA ARG A 32 -1.57 -4.47 -14.88
C ARG A 32 -0.25 -3.84 -15.35
N ARG A 33 0.68 -4.66 -15.83
CA ARG A 33 1.93 -4.21 -16.49
C ARG A 33 1.66 -3.75 -17.92
N LYS A 34 2.68 -3.17 -18.56
CA LYS A 34 2.61 -2.60 -19.92
C LYS A 34 2.08 -3.56 -20.99
N GLU A 35 2.26 -4.87 -20.80
CA GLU A 35 1.87 -5.90 -21.77
C GLU A 35 0.55 -6.61 -21.40
N GLY A 36 -0.21 -6.07 -20.45
CA GLY A 36 -1.48 -6.66 -20.01
C GLY A 36 -1.35 -7.75 -18.95
N GLU A 37 -0.12 -8.19 -18.65
CA GLU A 37 0.16 -9.13 -17.58
C GLU A 37 -0.35 -8.60 -16.22
N VAL A 38 -1.03 -9.47 -15.49
CA VAL A 38 -1.55 -9.21 -14.15
C VAL A 38 -0.61 -9.83 -13.12
N ARG A 39 -0.13 -9.02 -12.18
CA ARG A 39 0.72 -9.44 -11.06
C ARG A 39 0.06 -9.07 -9.74
N TRP A 40 0.15 -9.95 -8.75
CA TRP A 40 -0.15 -9.63 -7.36
C TRP A 40 1.00 -8.84 -6.75
N CYS A 41 0.66 -7.75 -6.08
CA CYS A 41 1.59 -7.00 -5.27
C CYS A 41 1.06 -6.87 -3.84
N ILE A 42 1.98 -6.81 -2.89
CA ILE A 42 1.69 -6.44 -1.50
C ILE A 42 2.43 -5.15 -1.21
N ALA A 43 1.68 -4.09 -0.89
CA ALA A 43 2.22 -2.88 -0.31
C ALA A 43 2.23 -3.01 1.22
N THR A 44 3.39 -2.82 1.83
CA THR A 44 3.55 -2.71 3.28
C THR A 44 4.14 -1.37 3.63
N GLY A 45 3.90 -0.90 4.84
CA GLY A 45 4.61 0.26 5.36
C GLY A 45 4.47 0.44 6.85
N ASN A 46 5.56 0.90 7.46
CA ASN A 46 5.64 1.17 8.89
C ASN A 46 5.71 2.68 9.13
N PRO A 47 4.88 3.21 10.05
CA PRO A 47 4.91 4.62 10.41
C PRO A 47 6.27 4.96 11.04
N GLN A 48 6.79 6.12 10.71
CA GLN A 48 8.04 6.65 11.23
C GLN A 48 7.75 7.79 12.20
N TYR A 49 8.49 7.82 13.30
CA TYR A 49 8.35 8.84 14.32
C TYR A 49 9.74 9.41 14.64
N ASN A 50 9.81 10.71 14.92
CA ASN A 50 11.04 11.31 15.42
C ASN A 50 11.23 11.01 16.92
N GLN A 51 12.34 11.49 17.51
CA GLN A 51 12.64 11.31 18.93
C GLN A 51 11.61 11.91 19.90
N GLN A 52 10.75 12.82 19.42
CA GLN A 52 9.68 13.46 20.19
C GLN A 52 8.32 12.78 19.99
N GLY A 53 8.27 11.64 19.29
CA GLY A 53 7.03 10.94 18.97
C GLY A 53 6.17 11.60 17.89
N LYS A 54 6.70 12.60 17.17
CA LYS A 54 5.99 13.23 16.05
C LYS A 54 6.01 12.30 14.85
N PHE A 55 4.84 12.05 14.27
CA PHE A 55 4.70 11.30 13.02
C PHE A 55 5.42 12.01 11.86
N MET A 56 6.28 11.26 11.17
CA MET A 56 7.16 11.73 10.08
C MET A 56 6.79 11.15 8.71
N GLY A 57 5.78 10.27 8.64
CA GLY A 57 5.39 9.57 7.43
C GLY A 57 5.57 8.06 7.54
N TYR A 58 5.68 7.39 6.40
CA TYR A 58 5.84 5.94 6.31
C TYR A 58 7.08 5.57 5.51
N ILE A 59 7.75 4.50 5.93
CA ILE A 59 8.67 3.75 5.07
C ILE A 59 7.94 2.48 4.65
N GLY A 60 7.80 2.29 3.35
CA GLY A 60 7.07 1.17 2.79
C GLY A 60 7.76 0.53 1.60
N ALA A 61 7.30 -0.66 1.26
CA ALA A 61 7.75 -1.42 0.11
C ALA A 61 6.52 -1.93 -0.66
N CYS A 62 6.70 -2.15 -1.96
CA CYS A 62 5.72 -2.82 -2.80
C CYS A 62 6.40 -4.03 -3.42
N THR A 63 5.95 -5.22 -3.03
CA THR A 63 6.58 -6.49 -3.40
C THR A 63 5.67 -7.23 -4.37
N ASP A 64 6.21 -7.63 -5.53
CA ASP A 64 5.59 -8.59 -6.43
C ASP A 64 5.61 -9.98 -5.78
N VAL A 65 4.45 -10.64 -5.72
CA VAL A 65 4.28 -11.96 -5.07
C VAL A 65 3.75 -13.03 -6.04
N THR A 66 3.80 -12.77 -7.35
CA THR A 66 3.39 -13.73 -8.40
C THR A 66 4.58 -14.39 -9.08
#